data_AF-A0A1Y2UBD9-F1
#
_entry.id   AF-A0A1Y2UBD9-F1
#
_cell.length_a   1.000
_cell.length_b   1.000
_cell.length_c   1.000
_cell.angle_alpha   90.00
_cell.angle_beta   90.00
_cell.angle_gamma   90.00
#
_symmetry.space_group_name_H-M   'P 1'
#
loop_
_entity.id
_entity.type
_entity.pdbx_description
1 polymer ?
#
loop_
_entity_poly.entity_id
_entity_poly.type
_entity_poly.pdbx_seq_one_letter_code
_entity_poly.pdbx_strand_id
1 'polypeptide(L)' 'PTQSGIAPNCRSCYTVVSGDTCLSITQPRGVSLADFYAWNPSVNSGCTNLQPGYNYCVGV' A
#
# COMPACT_ATOMS: atom_id res chain seq x y z
N PRO A 1 0.26 -9.64 8.76
CA PRO A 1 1.54 -9.94 8.07
C PRO A 1 1.95 -8.72 7.25
N THR A 2 3.25 -8.40 7.15
CA THR A 2 3.75 -7.34 6.28
C THR A 2 4.09 -7.90 4.91
N GLN A 3 3.77 -7.16 3.85
CA GLN A 3 4.15 -7.58 2.51
C GLN A 3 5.69 -7.57 2.39
N SER A 4 6.26 -8.63 1.84
CA SER A 4 7.69 -8.67 1.51
C SER A 4 8.01 -7.57 0.49
N GLY A 5 9.04 -6.76 0.78
CA GLY A 5 9.47 -5.66 -0.10
C GLY A 5 8.91 -4.28 0.27
N ILE A 6 8.17 -4.13 1.37
CA ILE A 6 7.77 -2.82 1.90
C ILE A 6 9.00 -1.91 2.13
N ALA A 7 8.86 -0.62 1.88
CA ALA A 7 9.96 0.32 2.02
C ALA A 7 10.56 0.32 3.45
N PRO A 8 11.90 0.37 3.58
CA PRO A 8 12.58 0.24 4.87
C PRO A 8 12.35 1.44 5.80
N ASN A 9 11.98 2.59 5.24
CA ASN A 9 11.66 3.81 5.96
C ASN A 9 10.16 3.99 6.22
N CYS A 10 9.34 2.96 6.00
CA CYS A 10 7.90 3.05 6.25
C CYS A 10 7.61 3.33 7.73
N ARG A 11 6.91 4.44 8.01
CA ARG A 11 6.47 4.84 9.35
C ARG A 11 4.98 4.62 9.60
N SER A 12 4.20 4.52 8.53
CA SER A 12 2.75 4.31 8.60
C SER A 12 2.32 3.18 7.68
N CYS A 13 1.63 2.18 8.23
CA CYS A 13 1.11 1.05 7.48
C CYS A 13 -0.43 1.01 7.53
N TYR A 14 -1.03 0.45 6.50
CA TYR A 14 -2.46 0.16 6.42
C TYR A 14 -2.70 -1.31 6.11
N THR A 15 -3.61 -1.94 6.87
CA THR A 15 -4.05 -3.32 6.60
C THR A 15 -5.17 -3.29 5.57
N VAL A 16 -4.92 -3.90 4.41
CA VAL A 16 -5.91 -4.00 3.33
C VAL A 16 -7.08 -4.87 3.76
N VAL A 17 -8.29 -4.45 3.41
CA VAL A 17 -9.52 -5.25 3.53
C VAL A 17 -10.11 -5.57 2.14
N SER A 18 -11.02 -6.54 2.09
CA SER A 18 -11.68 -6.90 0.82
C SER A 18 -12.44 -5.72 0.24
N GLY A 19 -12.23 -5.44 -1.05
CA GLY A 19 -12.83 -4.29 -1.74
C GLY A 19 -11.97 -3.03 -1.76
N ASP A 20 -10.84 -3.00 -1.06
CA ASP A 20 -9.90 -1.89 -1.16
C ASP A 20 -9.23 -1.82 -2.53
N THR A 21 -8.96 -0.59 -2.95
CA THR A 21 -8.15 -0.23 -4.11
C THR A 21 -7.00 0.65 -3.65
N CYS A 22 -5.95 0.79 -4.46
CA CYS A 22 -4.85 1.70 -4.11
C CYS A 22 -5.37 3.12 -3.90
N LEU A 23 -6.33 3.56 -4.72
CA LEU A 23 -6.97 4.87 -4.60
C LEU A 23 -7.75 5.02 -3.28
N SER A 24 -8.56 4.04 -2.90
CA SER A 24 -9.31 4.10 -1.63
C SER A 24 -8.41 4.11 -0.40
N ILE A 25 -7.21 3.53 -0.51
CA ILE A 25 -6.20 3.53 0.55
C ILE A 25 -5.45 4.86 0.58
N THR A 26 -5.00 5.37 -0.56
CA THR A 26 -4.06 6.49 -0.61
C THR A 26 -4.75 7.86 -0.55
N GLN A 27 -5.89 8.02 -1.21
CA GLN A 27 -6.63 9.29 -1.30
C GLN A 27 -7.02 9.88 0.07
N PRO A 28 -7.63 9.14 1.01
CA PRO A 28 -7.97 9.71 2.33
C PRO A 28 -6.74 10.01 3.19
N ARG A 29 -5.55 9.54 2.79
CA ARG A 29 -4.27 9.76 3.48
C ARG A 29 -3.41 10.84 2.83
N GLY A 30 -3.86 11.43 1.72
CA GLY A 30 -3.08 12.40 0.95
C GLY A 30 -1.82 11.80 0.32
N VAL A 31 -1.78 10.49 0.13
CA VAL A 31 -0.64 9.78 -0.47
C VAL A 31 -0.84 9.71 -1.98
N SER A 32 0.20 9.99 -2.75
CA SER A 32 0.12 9.79 -4.20
C SER A 32 0.22 8.29 -4.54
N LEU A 33 -0.43 7.85 -5.63
CA LEU A 33 -0.26 6.47 -6.09
C LEU A 33 1.21 6.15 -6.43
N ALA A 34 1.95 7.13 -6.93
CA ALA A 34 3.37 6.98 -7.22
C ALA A 34 4.18 6.66 -5.96
N ASP A 35 3.95 7.40 -4.87
CA ASP A 35 4.60 7.13 -3.58
C ASP A 35 4.20 5.76 -3.03
N PHE A 36 2.90 5.43 -3.11
CA PHE A 36 2.41 4.12 -2.67
C PHE A 36 3.08 2.96 -3.42
N TYR A 37 3.22 3.05 -4.75
CA TYR A 37 3.93 2.04 -5.54
C TYR A 37 5.43 2.01 -5.24
N ALA A 38 6.06 3.17 -5.02
CA ALA A 38 7.46 3.25 -4.63
C ALA A 38 7.71 2.59 -3.27
N TRP A 39 6.76 2.72 -2.32
CA TRP A 39 6.89 2.13 -0.99
C TRP A 39 6.46 0.67 -0.92
N ASN A 40 5.71 0.19 -1.91
CA ASN A 40 5.19 -1.17 -1.99
C ASN A 40 5.50 -1.75 -3.38
N PRO A 41 6.78 -2.01 -3.72
CA PRO A 41 7.20 -2.48 -5.05
C PRO A 41 6.59 -3.82 -5.48
N SER A 42 6.05 -4.58 -4.52
CA SER A 42 5.28 -5.79 -4.74
C SER A 42 3.86 -5.52 -5.23
N VAL A 43 3.34 -4.30 -5.16
CA VAL A 43 2.05 -3.90 -5.74
C VAL A 43 2.24 -3.61 -7.23
N ASN A 44 1.41 -4.22 -8.07
CA ASN A 44 1.45 -3.97 -9.50
C ASN A 44 0.79 -2.64 -9.87
N SER A 45 1.10 -2.10 -11.06
CA SER A 45 0.55 -0.83 -11.54
C SER A 45 -0.98 -0.82 -11.68
N GLY A 46 -1.59 -2.00 -11.83
CA GLY A 46 -3.05 -2.17 -11.88
C GLY A 46 -3.73 -2.25 -10.51
N CYS A 47 -2.96 -2.26 -9.42
CA CYS A 47 -3.43 -2.49 -8.06
C CYS A 47 -4.32 -3.74 -7.89
N THR A 48 -4.11 -4.78 -8.69
CA THR A 48 -4.97 -5.99 -8.70
C THR A 48 -4.48 -7.08 -7.77
N ASN A 49 -3.32 -6.89 -7.14
CA ASN A 49 -2.64 -7.89 -6.32
C ASN A 49 -2.54 -7.48 -4.84
N LEU A 50 -3.40 -6.57 -4.38
CA LEU A 50 -3.58 -6.30 -2.97
C LEU A 50 -4.14 -7.55 -2.27
N GLN A 51 -3.55 -7.91 -1.13
CA GLN A 51 -3.94 -9.07 -0.34
C GLN A 51 -4.66 -8.60 0.93
N PRO A 52 -5.95 -8.93 1.10
CA PRO A 52 -6.65 -8.67 2.35
C PRO A 52 -5.92 -9.29 3.55
N GLY A 53 -5.79 -8.55 4.65
CA GLY A 53 -5.07 -8.95 5.85
C GLY A 53 -3.55 -8.69 5.83
N TYR A 54 -3.02 -8.14 4.73
CA TYR A 54 -1.62 -7.69 4.66
C TYR A 54 -1.48 -6.19 4.89
N ASN A 55 -0.33 -5.82 5.45
CA ASN A 55 0.06 -4.43 5.68
C ASN A 55 0.85 -3.88 4.49
N TYR A 56 0.45 -2.69 4.06
CA TYR A 56 1.06 -1.90 3.00
C TYR A 56 1.47 -0.54 3.53
N CYS A 57 2.58 0.01 3.04
CA CYS A 57 3.07 1.31 3.45
C CYS A 57 2.20 2.42 2.88
N VAL A 58 1.83 3.35 3.75
CA VAL A 58 1.05 4.55 3.42
C VAL A 58 1.68 5.81 3.99
N GLY A 59 2.95 5.74 4.42
CA GLY A 59 3.69 6.92 4.87
C GLY A 59 5.09 6.58 5.36
N VAL A 60 6.02 7.48 5.06
CA VAL A 60 7.43 7.51 5.48
C VAL A 60 7.66 8.72 6.38
#